data_AF-C9K102-F1
#
_entry.id   AF-C9K102-F1
#
_cell.length_a   1.000
_cell.length_b   1.000
_cell.length_c   1.000
_cell.angle_alpha   90.00
_cell.angle_beta   90.00
_cell.angle_gamma   90.00
#
_symmetry.space_group_name_H-M   'P 1'
#
loop_
_entity.id
_entity.type
_entity.pdbx_description
1 polymer ?
#
loop_
_entity_poly.entity_id
_entity_poly.type
_entity_poly.pdbx_seq_one_letter_code
_entity_poly.pdbx_strand_id
1 'polypeptide(L)'
;MWSWVEQLKEPVITKEDVDMLVDRQADAAEALFLLEKGQYQTILCVLHCIVSLQTLPMEVEEACLLHAIKAFTKVNFDSENGPIVYDTLKKIFKHTLEEKRKMAKDSLS
;
A
#
# COMPACT_ATOMS: atom_id res chain seq x y z
N MET A 1 12.62 -8.60 5.70
CA MET A 1 11.97 -7.31 5.99
C MET A 1 10.44 -7.41 5.94
N TRP A 2 9.82 -8.40 5.28
CA TRP A 2 8.36 -8.54 5.28
C TRP A 2 7.78 -9.23 6.52
N SER A 3 8.53 -10.20 7.06
CA SER A 3 8.08 -11.07 8.14
C SER A 3 7.72 -10.36 9.44
N TRP A 4 8.23 -9.15 9.69
CA TRP A 4 7.85 -8.39 10.89
C TRP A 4 6.46 -7.77 10.75
N VAL A 5 6.09 -7.30 9.55
CA VAL A 5 4.77 -6.69 9.29
C VAL A 5 3.68 -7.74 9.48
N GLU A 6 3.90 -8.94 8.96
CA GLU A 6 2.96 -10.07 9.09
C GLU A 6 2.75 -10.53 10.54
N GLN A 7 3.71 -10.27 11.42
CA GLN A 7 3.68 -10.67 12.83
C GLN A 7 3.12 -9.58 13.75
N LEU A 8 2.84 -8.38 13.24
CA LEU A 8 2.23 -7.32 14.05
C LEU A 8 0.92 -7.81 14.65
N LYS A 9 0.64 -7.47 15.91
CA LYS A 9 -0.63 -7.83 16.57
C LYS A 9 -1.80 -7.00 16.03
N GLU A 10 -1.57 -5.71 15.83
CA GLU A 10 -2.54 -4.80 15.24
C GLU A 10 -2.22 -4.58 13.75
N PRO A 11 -3.23 -4.38 12.90
CA PRO A 11 -2.98 -4.02 11.50
C PRO A 11 -2.32 -2.63 11.42
N VAL A 12 -1.52 -2.42 10.37
CA VAL A 12 -0.94 -1.09 10.08
C VAL A 12 -2.03 -0.14 9.59
N ILE A 13 -2.98 -0.64 8.80
CA ILE A 13 -4.15 0.12 8.33
C ILE A 13 -5.37 -0.50 9.02
N THR A 14 -5.99 0.26 9.90
CA THR A 14 -7.15 -0.21 10.67
C THR A 14 -8.39 -0.32 9.78
N LYS A 15 -9.45 -0.94 10.29
CA LYS A 15 -10.72 -1.00 9.57
C LYS A 15 -11.28 0.41 9.36
N GLU A 16 -11.19 1.25 10.38
CA GLU A 16 -11.67 2.63 10.35
C GLU A 16 -10.93 3.46 9.29
N ASP A 17 -9.62 3.23 9.14
CA ASP A 17 -8.83 3.85 8.06
C ASP A 17 -9.31 3.39 6.68
N VAL A 18 -9.55 2.08 6.50
CA VAL A 18 -10.03 1.53 5.23
C VAL A 18 -11.40 2.10 4.89
N ASP A 19 -12.35 2.08 5.83
CA ASP A 19 -13.70 2.60 5.64
C ASP A 19 -13.65 4.09 5.26
N MET A 20 -12.80 4.88 5.92
CA MET A 20 -12.57 6.29 5.58
C MET A 20 -11.99 6.49 4.17
N LEU A 21 -11.03 5.66 3.77
CA LEU A 21 -10.42 5.72 2.42
C LEU A 21 -11.42 5.34 1.33
N VAL A 22 -12.28 4.35 1.59
CA VAL A 22 -13.37 3.92 0.69
C VAL A 22 -14.42 5.03 0.55
N ASP A 23 -14.92 5.55 1.67
CA ASP A 23 -16.02 6.54 1.70
C ASP A 23 -15.66 7.86 1.02
N ARG A 24 -14.40 8.30 1.18
CA ARG A 24 -13.95 9.57 0.60
C ARG A 24 -13.67 9.49 -0.89
N GLN A 25 -13.75 8.31 -1.51
CA GLN A 25 -13.23 8.04 -2.85
C GLN A 25 -11.85 8.68 -3.02
N ALA A 26 -11.02 8.61 -1.97
CA ALA A 26 -9.88 9.49 -1.82
C ALA A 26 -9.00 9.46 -3.07
N ASP A 27 -8.60 10.64 -3.54
CA ASP A 27 -7.64 10.73 -4.63
C ASP A 27 -6.40 9.92 -4.22
N ALA A 28 -5.93 9.05 -5.12
CA ALA A 28 -4.81 8.16 -4.83
C ALA A 28 -3.54 8.93 -4.43
N ALA A 29 -3.40 10.19 -4.89
CA ALA A 29 -2.31 11.10 -4.54
C ALA A 29 -2.39 11.59 -3.09
N GLU A 30 -3.59 11.77 -2.56
CA GLU A 30 -3.80 12.35 -1.23
C GLU A 30 -4.14 11.31 -0.14
N ALA A 31 -4.62 10.14 -0.54
CA ALA A 31 -5.16 9.10 0.32
C ALA A 31 -4.24 8.73 1.49
N LEU A 32 -2.95 8.52 1.24
CA LEU A 32 -2.01 8.13 2.30
C LEU A 32 -1.74 9.25 3.32
N PHE A 33 -1.94 10.53 2.96
CA PHE A 33 -1.78 11.65 3.90
C PHE A 33 -2.92 11.76 4.92
N LEU A 34 -4.03 11.05 4.67
CA LEU A 34 -5.15 10.97 5.61
C LEU A 34 -4.88 10.00 6.78
N LEU A 35 -3.87 9.14 6.65
CA LEU A 35 -3.48 8.18 7.67
C LEU A 35 -2.60 8.83 8.75
N GLU A 36 -2.50 8.18 9.90
CA GLU A 36 -1.57 8.62 10.93
C GLU A 36 -0.12 8.57 10.42
N LYS A 37 0.72 9.49 10.91
CA LYS A 37 2.11 9.63 10.48
C LYS A 37 2.89 8.31 10.52
N GLY A 38 2.69 7.49 11.55
CA GLY A 38 3.37 6.19 11.69
C GLY A 38 2.94 5.18 10.63
N GLN A 39 1.64 5.14 10.29
CA GLN A 39 1.09 4.27 9.25
C GLN A 39 1.61 4.69 7.88
N TYR A 40 1.48 5.98 7.56
CA TYR A 40 2.00 6.60 6.35
C TYR A 40 3.47 6.25 6.12
N GLN A 41 4.32 6.48 7.13
CA GLN A 41 5.76 6.21 7.02
C GLN A 41 6.06 4.72 6.84
N THR A 42 5.34 3.84 7.53
CA THR A 42 5.49 2.39 7.41
C THR A 42 5.16 1.93 5.99
N ILE A 43 4.02 2.36 5.46
CA ILE A 43 3.58 2.04 4.09
C ILE A 43 4.62 2.53 3.08
N LEU A 44 5.04 3.80 3.18
CA LEU A 44 6.03 4.36 2.26
C LEU A 44 7.38 3.64 2.32
N CYS A 45 7.81 3.21 3.50
CA CYS A 45 9.05 2.46 3.68
C CYS A 45 9.00 1.14 2.90
N VAL A 46 7.92 0.38 3.05
CA VAL A 46 7.74 -0.90 2.34
C VAL A 46 7.58 -0.69 0.83
N LEU A 47 6.77 0.28 0.39
CA LEU A 47 6.61 0.58 -1.03
C LEU A 47 7.93 1.06 -1.67
N HIS A 48 8.74 1.82 -0.93
CA HIS A 48 10.07 2.19 -1.39
C HIS A 48 10.96 0.96 -1.62
N CYS A 49 10.90 -0.06 -0.75
CA CYS A 49 11.60 -1.32 -0.99
C CYS A 49 11.14 -2.00 -2.29
N ILE A 50 9.83 -2.02 -2.59
CA ILE A 50 9.30 -2.59 -3.84
C ILE A 50 9.86 -1.85 -5.06
N VAL A 51 9.83 -0.51 -5.07
CA VAL A 51 10.37 0.29 -6.18
C VAL A 51 11.88 0.07 -6.35
N SER A 52 12.61 -0.03 -5.25
CA SER A 52 14.07 -0.20 -5.26
C SER A 52 14.53 -1.56 -5.78
N LEU A 53 13.64 -2.55 -5.91
CA LEU A 53 14.01 -3.87 -6.41
C LEU A 53 14.35 -3.90 -7.92
N GLN A 54 14.08 -2.83 -8.68
CA GLN A 54 14.34 -2.65 -10.13
C GLN A 54 13.84 -3.81 -11.04
N THR A 55 13.21 -3.47 -12.17
CA THR A 55 12.82 -4.45 -13.22
C THR A 55 11.95 -5.63 -12.76
N LEU A 56 11.01 -5.40 -11.83
CA LEU A 56 10.01 -6.43 -11.49
C LEU A 56 9.03 -6.63 -12.66
N PRO A 57 8.73 -7.88 -13.05
CA PRO A 57 7.60 -8.16 -13.92
C PRO A 57 6.30 -7.64 -13.29
N MET A 58 5.36 -7.20 -14.12
CA MET A 58 4.10 -6.59 -13.67
C MET A 58 3.33 -7.51 -12.72
N GLU A 59 3.34 -8.82 -12.99
CA GLU A 59 2.66 -9.84 -12.21
C GLU A 59 3.29 -10.01 -10.82
N VAL A 60 4.62 -9.88 -10.73
CA VAL A 60 5.36 -9.98 -9.46
C VAL A 60 5.10 -8.75 -8.62
N GLU A 61 5.13 -7.56 -9.22
CA GLU A 61 4.76 -6.31 -8.54
C GLU A 61 3.33 -6.36 -8.01
N GLU A 62 2.40 -6.87 -8.83
CA GLU A 62 1.02 -7.04 -8.44
C GLU A 62 0.88 -8.01 -7.27
N ALA A 63 1.57 -9.15 -7.30
CA ALA A 63 1.60 -10.09 -6.18
C ALA A 63 2.19 -9.45 -4.90
N CYS A 64 3.26 -8.66 -5.02
CA CYS A 64 3.83 -7.91 -3.90
C CYS A 64 2.83 -6.92 -3.30
N LEU A 65 2.05 -6.22 -4.14
CA LEU A 65 1.02 -5.29 -3.68
C LEU A 65 -0.11 -6.01 -2.94
N LEU A 66 -0.65 -7.10 -3.50
CA LEU A 66 -1.68 -7.90 -2.84
C LEU A 66 -1.20 -8.43 -1.49
N HIS A 67 0.06 -8.86 -1.43
CA HIS A 67 0.69 -9.32 -0.20
C HIS A 67 0.89 -8.19 0.82
N ALA A 68 1.30 -6.99 0.38
CA ALA A 68 1.41 -5.81 1.23
C ALA A 68 0.05 -5.43 1.83
N ILE A 69 -1.01 -5.41 1.01
CA ILE A 69 -2.38 -5.10 1.44
C ILE A 69 -2.81 -6.09 2.53
N LYS A 70 -2.61 -7.39 2.29
CA LYS A 70 -2.93 -8.42 3.29
C LYS A 70 -2.16 -8.19 4.59
N ALA A 71 -0.87 -7.93 4.52
CA ALA A 71 -0.04 -7.74 5.70
C ALA A 71 -0.43 -6.48 6.49
N PHE A 72 -0.77 -5.39 5.81
CA PHE A 72 -1.14 -4.12 6.45
C PHE A 72 -2.53 -4.11 7.03
N THR A 73 -3.50 -4.80 6.42
CA THR A 73 -4.91 -4.78 6.87
C THR A 73 -5.31 -6.02 7.66
N LYS A 74 -4.58 -7.14 7.48
CA LYS A 74 -4.95 -8.48 7.94
C LYS A 74 -6.27 -9.00 7.35
N VAL A 75 -6.78 -8.36 6.31
CA VAL A 75 -8.02 -8.76 5.62
C VAL A 75 -7.69 -9.81 4.54
N ASN A 76 -8.48 -10.89 4.50
CA ASN A 76 -8.42 -11.85 3.40
C ASN A 76 -9.24 -11.37 2.21
N PHE A 77 -8.71 -11.56 1.00
CA PHE A 77 -9.40 -11.17 -0.23
C PHE A 77 -10.78 -11.84 -0.38
N ASP A 78 -10.92 -13.09 0.05
CA ASP A 78 -12.18 -13.84 -0.06
C ASP A 78 -13.22 -13.50 1.02
N SER A 79 -12.94 -12.52 1.89
CA SER A 79 -13.93 -12.03 2.85
C SER A 79 -14.94 -11.08 2.20
N GLU A 80 -16.07 -10.84 2.87
CA GLU A 80 -17.18 -10.01 2.35
C GLU A 80 -16.70 -8.64 1.83
N ASN A 81 -15.86 -7.94 2.61
CA ASN A 81 -15.31 -6.64 2.22
C ASN A 81 -13.95 -6.74 1.52
N GLY A 82 -13.39 -7.94 1.40
CA GLY A 82 -12.05 -8.19 0.86
C GLY A 82 -11.80 -7.54 -0.50
N PRO A 83 -12.65 -7.74 -1.52
CA PRO A 83 -12.45 -7.14 -2.84
C PRO A 83 -12.39 -5.62 -2.79
N ILE A 84 -13.29 -4.97 -2.02
CA ILE A 84 -13.35 -3.51 -1.89
C ILE A 84 -12.07 -2.96 -1.24
N VAL A 85 -11.61 -3.60 -0.17
CA VAL A 85 -10.36 -3.22 0.52
C VAL A 85 -9.17 -3.31 -0.44
N TYR A 86 -9.07 -4.43 -1.16
CA TYR A 86 -7.95 -4.69 -2.06
C TYR A 86 -7.95 -3.77 -3.26
N ASP A 87 -9.09 -3.53 -3.90
CA ASP A 87 -9.18 -2.64 -5.06
C ASP A 87 -8.82 -1.20 -4.68
N THR A 88 -9.34 -0.73 -3.54
CA THR A 88 -9.05 0.62 -3.00
C THR A 88 -7.56 0.79 -2.73
N LEU A 89 -6.98 -0.09 -1.92
CA LEU A 89 -5.58 0.03 -1.51
C LEU A 89 -4.61 -0.24 -2.67
N LYS A 90 -4.95 -1.15 -3.59
CA LYS A 90 -4.14 -1.41 -4.78
C LYS A 90 -4.06 -0.18 -5.67
N LYS A 91 -5.16 0.55 -5.87
CA LYS A 91 -5.17 1.82 -6.61
C LYS A 91 -4.23 2.85 -5.96
N ILE A 92 -4.35 3.03 -4.65
CA ILE A 92 -3.52 3.98 -3.88
C ILE A 92 -2.04 3.60 -3.93
N PHE A 93 -1.70 2.32 -3.71
CA PHE A 93 -0.32 1.86 -3.69
C PHE A 93 0.31 1.91 -5.08
N LYS A 94 -0.40 1.53 -6.15
CA LYS A 94 0.10 1.64 -7.53
C LYS A 94 0.47 3.08 -7.87
N HIS A 95 -0.43 4.02 -7.58
CA HIS A 95 -0.16 5.45 -7.78
C HIS A 95 1.09 5.91 -7.00
N THR A 96 1.20 5.50 -5.74
CA THR A 96 2.37 5.83 -4.89
C THR A 96 3.68 5.26 -5.45
N LEU A 97 3.67 4.04 -5.99
CA LEU A 97 4.86 3.44 -6.62
C LEU A 97 5.28 4.22 -7.87
N GLU A 98 4.32 4.64 -8.70
CA GLU A 98 4.57 5.45 -9.90
C GLU A 98 5.19 6.80 -9.56
N GLU A 99 4.65 7.51 -8.58
CA GLU A 99 5.19 8.79 -8.10
C GLU A 99 6.62 8.63 -7.57
N LYS A 100 6.88 7.59 -6.76
CA LYS A 100 8.24 7.32 -6.28
C LYS A 100 9.23 7.01 -7.40
N ARG A 101 8.80 6.35 -8.47
CA ARG A 101 9.65 6.12 -9.65
C ARG A 101 9.97 7.41 -10.41
N LYS A 102 9.01 8.34 -10.52
CA LYS A 102 9.24 9.65 -11.14
C LYS A 102 10.29 10.42 -10.33
N MET A 103 10.08 10.54 -9.02
CA MET A 103 11.03 11.22 -8.12
C MET A 103 12.44 10.61 -8.16
N ALA A 104 12.55 9.28 -8.22
CA ALA A 104 13.85 8.60 -8.31
C ALA A 104 14.57 8.92 -9.63
N LYS A 105 13.84 9.07 -10.74
CA LYS A 105 14.40 9.46 -12.04
C LYS A 105 14.81 10.93 -12.04
N ASP A 106 14.01 11.82 -11.46
CA ASP A 106 14.29 13.26 -11.36
C ASP A 106 15.49 13.55 -10.45
N SER A 107 15.74 12.73 -9.43
CA SER A 107 16.94 12.84 -8.59
C SER A 107 18.25 12.38 -9.26
N LEU A 108 18.16 11.74 -10.44
CA LEU A 108 19.31 11.33 -11.25
C LEU A 108 19.56 12.24 -12.47
N SER A 109 18.69 13.24 -12.71
CA SER A 109 18.80 14.23 -13.80
C SER A 109 19.34 15.56 -13.32
#